data_AF-A0A848XL29-F1
#
_entry.id   AF-A0A848XL29-F1
#
_cell.length_a   1.000
_cell.length_b   1.000
_cell.length_c   1.000
_cell.angle_alpha   90.00
_cell.angle_beta   90.00
_cell.angle_gamma   90.00
#
_symmetry.space_group_name_H-M   'P 1'
#
loop_
_entity.id
_entity.type
_entity.pdbx_description
1 polymer ?
#
loop_
_entity_poly.entity_id
_entity_poly.type
_entity_poly.pdbx_seq_one_letter_code
_entity_poly.pdbx_strand_id
1 'polypeptide(L)' 'WVRAARSGICRLDAELGGVVKKGEALGVISDAFGDPQATVKARVDGVVVGRRLNPLVNQGDALVHIGVVET' A
#
# COMPACT_ATOMS: atom_id res chain seq x y z
N TRP A 1 5.19 -4.33 -6.96
CA TRP A 1 4.09 -3.38 -6.68
C TRP A 1 2.97 -4.03 -5.89
N VAL A 2 2.56 -3.40 -4.80
CA VAL A 2 1.28 -3.61 -4.12
C VAL A 2 0.25 -2.68 -4.79
N ARG A 3 -0.92 -3.23 -5.14
CA ARG A 3 -1.97 -2.54 -5.90
C ARG A 3 -3.24 -2.39 -5.06
N ALA A 4 -4.03 -1.36 -5.37
CA ALA A 4 -5.32 -1.12 -4.77
C ALA A 4 -6.29 -2.27 -5.10
N ALA A 5 -6.84 -2.91 -4.07
CA ALA A 5 -7.82 -3.97 -4.26
C ALA A 5 -9.19 -3.45 -4.73
N ARG A 6 -9.48 -2.16 -4.46
CA ARG A 6 -10.73 -1.47 -4.80
C ARG A 6 -10.50 0.06 -4.85
N SER A 7 -11.45 0.78 -5.43
CA SER A 7 -11.45 2.24 -5.43
C SER A 7 -11.82 2.81 -4.06
N GLY A 8 -11.32 4.01 -3.74
CA GLY A 8 -11.61 4.70 -2.50
C GLY A 8 -10.56 5.75 -2.12
N ILE A 9 -10.53 6.10 -0.83
CA ILE A 9 -9.57 7.01 -0.23
C ILE A 9 -8.50 6.16 0.48
N CYS A 10 -7.29 6.17 -0.06
CA CYS A 10 -6.15 5.43 0.47
C CYS A 10 -5.32 6.30 1.42
N ARG A 11 -5.12 5.78 2.63
CA ARG A 11 -4.10 6.26 3.58
C ARG A 11 -3.04 5.18 3.69
N LEU A 12 -1.81 5.52 3.35
CA LEU A 12 -0.66 4.62 3.50
C LEU A 12 0.12 5.01 4.76
N ASP A 13 0.41 4.01 5.59
CA ASP A 13 1.29 4.12 6.77
C ASP A 13 2.74 3.78 6.40
N ALA A 14 2.94 3.09 5.28
CA ALA A 14 4.25 2.71 4.77
C ALA A 14 5.06 3.90 4.25
N GLU A 15 6.22 4.16 4.86
CA GLU A 15 7.15 5.23 4.50
C GLU A 15 8.27 4.77 3.57
N LEU A 16 8.81 5.69 2.75
CA LEU A 16 9.97 5.41 1.90
C LEU A 16 11.18 5.02 2.76
N GLY A 17 11.92 3.98 2.33
CA GLY A 17 13.04 3.42 3.09
C GLY A 17 12.62 2.49 4.23
N GLY A 18 11.32 2.38 4.55
CA GLY A 18 10.83 1.46 5.58
C GLY A 18 11.00 0.00 5.18
N VAL A 19 11.48 -0.83 6.11
CA VAL A 19 11.53 -2.29 5.98
C VAL A 19 10.15 -2.86 6.30
N VAL A 20 9.67 -3.79 5.47
CA VAL A 20 8.35 -4.41 5.63
C VAL A 20 8.46 -5.93 5.53
N LYS A 21 7.55 -6.63 6.22
CA LYS A 21 7.39 -8.08 6.17
C LYS A 21 6.17 -8.49 5.35
N LYS A 22 6.24 -9.65 4.69
CA LYS A 22 5.08 -10.22 3.98
C LYS A 22 3.88 -10.31 4.91
N GLY A 23 2.76 -9.75 4.48
CA GLY A 23 1.50 -9.71 5.23
C GLY A 23 1.33 -8.48 6.13
N GLU A 24 2.39 -7.70 6.35
CA GLU A 24 2.34 -6.46 7.13
C GLU A 24 1.37 -5.45 6.50
N ALA A 25 0.62 -4.75 7.35
CA ALA A 25 -0.28 -3.70 6.92
C ALA A 25 0.51 -2.45 6.53
N LEU A 26 0.30 -1.97 5.31
CA LEU A 26 0.96 -0.79 4.74
C LEU A 26 0.04 0.44 4.71
N GLY A 27 -1.23 0.25 5.09
CA GLY A 27 -2.28 1.26 5.00
C GLY A 27 -3.66 0.66 4.81
N VAL A 28 -4.61 1.55 4.56
CA VAL A 28 -6.03 1.24 4.38
C VAL A 28 -6.63 2.02 3.22
N ILE A 29 -7.59 1.42 2.54
CA ILE A 29 -8.50 2.09 1.61
C ILE A 29 -9.85 2.17 2.30
N SER A 30 -10.39 3.37 2.45
CA SER A 30 -11.70 3.66 3.03
C SER A 30 -12.65 4.24 1.98
N ASP A 31 -13.94 4.30 2.29
CA ASP A 31 -14.89 5.11 1.52
C ASP A 31 -14.86 6.59 1.94
N ALA A 32 -15.79 7.38 1.40
CA ALA A 32 -15.87 8.82 1.67
C ALA A 32 -16.25 9.18 3.12
N PHE A 33 -16.82 8.23 3.88
CA PHE A 33 -17.17 8.41 5.28
C PHE A 33 -16.06 7.95 6.23
N GLY A 34 -14.99 7.37 5.68
CA GLY A 34 -13.84 6.88 6.43
C GLY A 34 -13.93 5.42 6.84
N ASP A 35 -15.04 4.74 6.52
CA ASP A 35 -15.21 3.33 6.87
C ASP A 35 -14.17 2.49 6.11
N PRO A 36 -13.40 1.63 6.81
CA PRO A 36 -12.32 0.85 6.20
C PRO A 36 -12.89 -0.23 5.29
N GLN A 37 -12.48 -0.18 4.02
CA GLN A 37 -13.00 -1.03 2.95
C GLN A 37 -12.01 -2.10 2.50
N ALA A 38 -10.71 -1.87 2.65
CA ALA A 38 -9.64 -2.85 2.40
C ALA A 38 -8.32 -2.48 3.09
N THR A 39 -7.63 -3.47 3.67
CA THR A 39 -6.24 -3.30 4.14
C THR A 39 -5.26 -3.48 2.98
N VAL A 40 -4.32 -2.56 2.82
CA VAL A 40 -3.18 -2.69 1.90
C VAL A 40 -2.10 -3.49 2.61
N LYS A 41 -1.72 -4.65 2.08
CA LYS A 41 -0.72 -5.54 2.71
C LYS A 41 0.52 -5.73 1.85
N ALA A 42 1.68 -5.80 2.48
CA ALA A 42 2.92 -6.22 1.84
C ALA A 42 2.79 -7.65 1.31
N ARG A 43 3.24 -7.88 0.07
CA ARG A 43 3.19 -9.20 -0.58
C ARG A 43 4.49 -10.00 -0.43
N VAL A 44 5.56 -9.34 -0.02
CA VAL A 44 6.92 -9.86 0.12
C VAL A 44 7.60 -9.11 1.26
N ASP A 45 8.67 -9.72 1.80
CA ASP A 45 9.64 -9.01 2.63
C ASP A 45 10.45 -8.04 1.75
N GLY A 46 10.80 -6.87 2.26
CA GLY A 46 11.65 -5.94 1.51
C GLY A 46 11.65 -4.53 2.06
N VAL A 47 11.97 -3.57 1.20
CA VAL A 47 12.03 -2.13 1.53
C VAL A 47 11.09 -1.35 0.63
N VAL A 48 10.37 -0.39 1.20
CA VAL A 48 9.50 0.51 0.44
C VAL A 48 10.36 1.49 -0.37
N VAL A 49 10.35 1.35 -1.69
CA VAL A 49 11.12 2.20 -2.63
C VAL A 49 10.23 3.17 -3.43
N GLY A 50 8.92 3.09 -3.24
CA GLY A 50 7.96 4.01 -3.85
C GLY A 50 6.59 3.93 -3.18
N ARG A 51 5.88 5.06 -3.09
CA ARG A 51 4.50 5.11 -2.57
C ARG A 51 3.64 6.14 -3.31
N ARG A 52 2.33 5.89 -3.39
CA ARG A 52 1.35 6.85 -3.91
C ARG A 52 1.18 8.00 -2.91
N LEU A 53 1.07 9.22 -3.44
CA LEU A 53 0.76 10.43 -2.64
C LEU A 53 -0.69 10.90 -2.81
N ASN A 54 -1.30 10.67 -3.97
CA ASN A 54 -2.71 10.99 -4.17
C ASN A 54 -3.58 10.00 -3.37
N PRO A 55 -4.41 10.49 -2.41
CA PRO A 55 -5.27 9.63 -1.61
C PRO A 55 -6.43 9.04 -2.41
N LEU A 56 -6.89 9.69 -3.49
CA LEU A 56 -7.96 9.13 -4.32
C LEU A 56 -7.38 8.07 -5.27
N VAL A 57 -7.83 6.82 -5.09
CA VAL A 57 -7.32 5.68 -5.85
C VAL A 57 -8.43 4.90 -6.53
N ASN A 58 -8.12 4.33 -7.68
CA ASN A 58 -8.98 3.38 -8.38
C ASN A 58 -8.48 1.94 -8.16
N GLN A 59 -9.38 0.96 -8.33
CA GLN A 59 -8.99 -0.44 -8.33
C GLN A 59 -7.86 -0.70 -9.34
N GLY A 60 -6.82 -1.41 -8.90
CA GLY A 60 -5.66 -1.75 -9.72
C GLY A 60 -4.52 -0.72 -9.69
N ASP A 61 -4.77 0.50 -9.18
CA ASP A 61 -3.75 1.53 -9.04
C ASP A 61 -2.54 1.02 -8.24
N ALA A 62 -1.35 1.47 -8.64
CA ALA A 62 -0.11 1.17 -7.95
C ALA A 62 -0.02 1.99 -6.65
N LEU A 63 0.12 1.32 -5.50
CA LEU A 63 0.13 1.98 -4.18
C LEU A 63 1.51 2.03 -3.55
N VAL A 64 2.18 0.88 -3.46
CA VAL A 64 3.50 0.77 -2.82
C VAL A 64 4.41 -0.08 -3.70
N HIS A 65 5.62 0.40 -3.97
CA HIS A 65 6.67 -0.38 -4.59
C HIS A 65 7.59 -0.92 -3.49
N ILE A 66 7.66 -2.24 -3.37
CA ILE A 66 8.57 -2.93 -2.45
C ILE A 66 9.73 -3.47 -3.28
N GLY A 67 10.94 -3.04 -2.97
CA GLY A 67 12.19 -3.60 -3.49
C GLY A 67 12.59 -4.82 -2.67
N VAL A 68 12.94 -5.90 -3.36
CA VAL A 68 13.47 -7.13 -2.77
C VAL A 68 14.93 -7.22 -3.18
N VAL A 69 15.82 -7.52 -2.24
CA VAL A 69 17.22 -7.83 -2.56
C VAL A 69 17.28 -9.33 -2.83
N GLU A 70 17.57 -9.70 -4.08
CA GLU A 70 17.96 -11.07 -4.39
C GLU A 70 19.35 -11.34 -3.79
N THR A 71 19.48 -12.49 -3.13
CA THR A 71 20.74 -12.97 -2.54
C THR A 71 21.33 -14.04 -3.44
#